data_AF-A0A7K2PWJ8-F1
#
_entry.id   AF-A0A7K2PWJ8-F1
#
_cell.length_a   1.000
_cell.length_b   1.000
_cell.length_c   1.000
_cell.angle_alpha   90.00
_cell.angle_beta   90.00
_cell.angle_gamma   90.00
#
_symmetry.space_group_name_H-M   'P 1'
#
loop_
_entity.id
_entity.type
_entity.pdbx_description
1 polymer ?
#
loop_
_entity_poly.entity_id
_entity_poly.type
_entity_poly.pdbx_seq_one_letter_code
_entity_poly.pdbx_strand_id
1 'polypeptide(L)'
;MDLTSKVAAQPGAAPIEGLPDAWHWSRMIFNFDAVLTPDHTHLLEMRVMGRYDAALAQAVLAFAREHSTAITDSGRPLVALGGFTCPGWEFDTIAAVGPGVHDNHAQDDADLHKATWTLFPGYRCEFSGTETEEEAVHLFRLALQPTKLDRERVPFLRMRYDNTRTQSHSTGP
;
A
#
# COMPACT_ATOMS: atom_id res chain seq x y z
N MET A 1 16.76 8.30 11.92
CA MET A 1 17.03 7.89 10.52
C MET A 1 16.62 9.04 9.64
N ASP A 2 17.40 9.37 8.61
CA ASP A 2 17.04 10.40 7.62
C ASP A 2 16.41 9.71 6.40
N LEU A 3 15.08 9.67 6.35
CA LEU A 3 14.34 9.05 5.25
C LEU A 3 14.47 9.86 3.95
N THR A 4 14.48 11.19 4.05
CA THR A 4 14.62 12.10 2.90
C THR A 4 15.89 11.78 2.13
N SER A 5 17.04 11.71 2.82
CA SER A 5 18.31 11.38 2.18
C SER A 5 18.33 9.98 1.58
N LYS A 6 17.70 8.98 2.24
CA LYS A 6 17.64 7.60 1.73
C LYS A 6 16.84 7.50 0.42
N VAL A 7 15.67 8.13 0.37
CA VAL A 7 14.81 8.09 -0.82
C VAL A 7 15.41 8.90 -1.95
N ALA A 8 15.93 10.10 -1.67
CA ALA A 8 16.59 10.94 -2.66
C ALA A 8 17.87 10.31 -3.25
N ALA A 9 18.51 9.39 -2.52
CA ALA A 9 19.68 8.64 -3.00
C ALA A 9 19.32 7.44 -3.89
N GLN A 10 18.04 7.10 -4.07
CA GLN A 10 17.65 6.02 -4.97
C GLN A 10 18.10 6.34 -6.41
N PRO A 11 18.65 5.37 -7.15
CA PRO A 11 19.11 5.60 -8.52
C PRO A 11 17.99 6.13 -9.42
N GLY A 12 18.14 7.36 -9.89
CA GLY A 12 17.16 8.02 -10.77
C GLY A 12 15.98 8.66 -10.04
N ALA A 13 16.04 8.82 -8.71
CA ALA A 13 15.03 9.56 -7.96
C ALA A 13 14.97 11.03 -8.40
N ALA A 14 13.77 11.46 -8.76
CA ALA A 14 13.44 12.84 -9.08
C ALA A 14 12.23 13.28 -8.25
N PRO A 15 12.18 14.54 -7.79
CA PRO A 15 11.03 15.06 -7.06
C PRO A 15 9.78 15.09 -7.95
N ILE A 16 8.61 14.85 -7.35
CA ILE A 16 7.31 14.97 -8.04
C ILE A 16 6.81 16.41 -7.93
N GLU A 17 6.61 17.07 -9.06
CA GLU A 17 6.12 18.46 -9.09
C GLU A 17 4.73 18.58 -8.44
N GLY A 18 4.57 19.55 -7.54
CA GLY A 18 3.31 19.80 -6.85
C GLY A 18 3.03 18.89 -5.65
N LEU A 19 3.91 17.95 -5.32
CA LEU A 19 3.80 17.12 -4.12
C LEU A 19 5.10 17.19 -3.29
N PRO A 20 5.12 17.89 -2.14
CA PRO A 20 6.32 18.01 -1.31
C PRO A 20 6.73 16.66 -0.72
N ASP A 21 8.03 16.48 -0.53
CA ASP A 21 8.64 15.27 0.02
C ASP A 21 8.22 13.99 -0.71
N ALA A 22 8.04 14.10 -2.04
CA ALA A 22 7.71 12.99 -2.91
C ALA A 22 8.72 12.81 -4.04
N TRP A 23 9.04 11.56 -4.35
CA TRP A 23 9.98 11.17 -5.39
C TRP A 23 9.40 10.09 -6.27
N HIS A 24 9.78 10.14 -7.54
CA HIS A 24 9.58 9.09 -8.51
C HIS A 24 10.94 8.54 -8.97
N TRP A 25 11.04 7.22 -9.12
CA TRP A 25 12.14 6.56 -9.82
C TRP A 25 11.64 5.30 -10.52
N SER A 26 12.42 4.82 -11.49
CA SER A 26 12.12 3.58 -12.19
C SER A 26 13.33 2.65 -12.23
N ARG A 27 13.05 1.34 -12.21
CA ARG A 27 14.05 0.28 -12.35
C ARG A 27 13.47 -0.86 -13.15
N MET A 28 14.06 -1.13 -14.32
CA MET A 28 13.56 -2.13 -15.26
C MET A 28 12.09 -1.87 -15.63
N ILE A 29 11.19 -2.80 -15.32
CA ILE A 29 9.75 -2.70 -15.59
C ILE A 29 8.95 -2.08 -14.43
N PHE A 30 9.62 -1.68 -13.35
CA PHE A 30 8.99 -1.13 -12.16
C PHE A 30 9.11 0.39 -12.10
N ASN A 31 8.00 1.02 -11.74
CA ASN A 31 7.91 2.41 -11.35
C ASN A 31 7.64 2.47 -9.84
N PHE A 32 8.33 3.38 -9.17
CA PHE A 32 8.22 3.60 -7.74
C PHE A 32 7.90 5.07 -7.53
N ASP A 33 6.90 5.31 -6.71
CA ASP A 33 6.49 6.65 -6.32
C ASP A 33 6.35 6.61 -4.81
N ALA A 34 7.05 7.50 -4.12
CA ALA A 34 7.05 7.50 -2.67
C ALA A 34 6.91 8.90 -2.11
N VAL A 35 6.25 9.02 -0.97
CA VAL A 35 6.06 10.27 -0.25
C VAL A 35 6.30 10.06 1.23
N LEU A 36 6.92 11.04 1.89
CA LEU A 36 7.06 11.01 3.34
C LEU A 36 5.78 11.50 4.02
N THR A 37 5.50 10.91 5.18
CA THR A 37 4.51 11.47 6.10
C THR A 37 4.95 12.88 6.55
N PRO A 38 4.04 13.78 6.93
CA PRO A 38 4.40 15.17 7.26
C PRO A 38 5.44 15.34 8.38
N ASP A 39 5.55 14.35 9.26
CA ASP A 39 6.52 14.29 10.37
C ASP A 39 7.84 13.58 9.99
N HIS A 40 7.97 13.13 8.74
CA HIS A 40 9.13 12.43 8.17
C HIS A 40 9.51 11.13 8.91
N THR A 41 8.55 10.48 9.59
CA THR A 41 8.79 9.23 10.32
C THR A 41 8.53 7.98 9.50
N HIS A 42 7.65 8.07 8.49
CA HIS A 42 7.26 6.95 7.64
C HIS A 42 7.37 7.31 6.15
N LEU A 43 7.64 6.29 5.34
CA LEU A 43 7.60 6.34 3.88
C LEU A 43 6.32 5.66 3.39
N LEU A 44 5.54 6.34 2.57
CA LEU A 44 4.40 5.74 1.87
C LEU A 44 4.80 5.52 0.42
N GLU A 45 4.92 4.26 -0.01
CA GLU A 45 5.51 3.90 -1.30
C GLU A 45 4.52 3.10 -2.15
N MET A 46 4.22 3.60 -3.35
CA MET A 46 3.50 2.87 -4.38
C MET A 46 4.49 2.24 -5.36
N ARG A 47 4.23 0.97 -5.71
CA ARG A 47 5.02 0.23 -6.69
C ARG A 47 4.12 -0.26 -7.81
N VAL A 48 4.47 0.09 -9.05
CA VAL A 48 3.74 -0.31 -10.25
C VAL A 48 4.65 -1.10 -11.18
N MET A 49 4.11 -2.14 -11.80
CA MET A 49 4.78 -2.96 -12.81
C MET A 49 4.09 -2.78 -14.16
N GLY A 50 4.86 -2.42 -15.19
CA GLY A 50 4.33 -2.27 -16.55
C GLY A 50 3.60 -0.93 -16.76
N ARG A 51 2.30 -0.96 -17.06
CA ARG A 51 1.52 0.24 -17.38
C ARG A 51 1.52 1.20 -16.18
N TYR A 52 2.03 2.40 -16.42
CA TYR A 52 2.16 3.45 -15.42
C TYR A 52 1.34 4.68 -15.81
N ASP A 53 0.81 5.36 -14.81
CA ASP A 53 0.08 6.62 -14.93
C ASP A 53 0.53 7.55 -13.81
N ALA A 54 1.27 8.61 -14.18
CA ALA A 54 1.83 9.55 -13.23
C ALA A 54 0.76 10.35 -12.48
N ALA A 55 -0.37 10.65 -13.13
CA ALA A 55 -1.46 11.39 -12.49
C ALA A 55 -2.15 10.53 -11.42
N LEU A 56 -2.34 9.24 -11.70
CA LEU A 56 -2.84 8.29 -10.69
C LEU A 56 -1.85 8.15 -9.54
N ALA A 57 -0.57 7.93 -9.81
CA ALA A 57 0.44 7.77 -8.78
C ALA A 57 0.51 9.01 -7.86
N GLN A 58 0.54 10.21 -8.43
CA GLN A 58 0.53 11.45 -7.67
C GLN A 58 -0.75 11.59 -6.83
N ALA A 59 -1.93 11.25 -7.37
CA ALA A 59 -3.19 11.29 -6.64
C ALA A 59 -3.21 10.29 -5.46
N VAL A 60 -2.70 9.07 -5.67
CA VAL A 60 -2.58 8.05 -4.61
C VAL A 60 -1.69 8.55 -3.49
N LEU A 61 -0.50 9.09 -3.81
CA LEU A 61 0.44 9.61 -2.83
C LEU A 61 -0.14 10.81 -2.06
N ALA A 62 -0.75 11.76 -2.77
CA ALA A 62 -1.35 12.94 -2.14
C ALA A 62 -2.46 12.54 -1.14
N PHE A 63 -3.36 11.64 -1.56
CA PHE A 63 -4.43 11.13 -0.72
C PHE A 63 -3.89 10.36 0.50
N ALA A 64 -2.93 9.45 0.30
CA ALA A 64 -2.34 8.69 1.39
C ALA A 64 -1.59 9.60 2.40
N ARG A 65 -0.92 10.64 1.91
CA ARG A 65 -0.23 11.63 2.75
C ARG A 65 -1.21 12.45 3.59
N GLU A 66 -2.33 12.88 3.01
CA GLU A 66 -3.39 13.59 3.76
C GLU A 66 -3.97 12.72 4.89
N HIS A 67 -4.08 11.41 4.65
CA HIS A 67 -4.60 10.43 5.59
C HIS A 67 -3.50 9.66 6.35
N SER A 68 -2.28 10.18 6.41
CA SER A 68 -1.12 9.40 6.88
C SER A 68 -1.28 8.89 8.32
N THR A 69 -1.87 9.68 9.21
CA THR A 69 -2.12 9.27 10.61
C THR A 69 -3.11 8.10 10.70
N ALA A 70 -4.10 8.05 9.81
CA ALA A 70 -5.03 6.92 9.75
C ALA A 70 -4.36 5.63 9.26
N ILE A 71 -3.23 5.74 8.55
CA ILE A 71 -2.40 4.60 8.14
C ILE A 71 -1.49 4.17 9.30
N THR A 72 -0.64 5.09 9.75
CA THR A 72 0.47 4.81 10.68
C THR A 72 -0.01 4.45 12.08
N ASP A 73 -1.12 5.05 12.54
CA ASP A 73 -1.61 4.88 13.92
C ASP A 73 -2.72 3.82 14.00
N SER A 74 -3.05 3.17 12.88
CA SER A 74 -4.15 2.20 12.80
C SER A 74 -3.97 0.97 13.67
N GLY A 75 -2.71 0.59 13.94
CA GLY A 75 -2.35 -0.71 14.53
C GLY A 75 -2.75 -1.92 13.68
N ARG A 76 -3.11 -1.72 12.40
CA ARG A 76 -3.56 -2.78 11.49
C ARG A 76 -2.48 -3.13 10.47
N PRO A 77 -2.37 -4.40 10.06
CA PRO A 77 -1.41 -4.82 9.03
C PRO A 77 -1.80 -4.32 7.63
N LEU A 78 -3.11 -4.11 7.40
CA LEU A 78 -3.69 -3.58 6.18
C LEU A 78 -4.73 -2.51 6.54
N VAL A 79 -4.61 -1.35 5.91
CA VAL A 79 -5.52 -0.22 6.06
C VAL A 79 -6.14 0.09 4.70
N ALA A 80 -7.46 0.18 4.64
CA ALA A 80 -8.21 0.56 3.44
C ALA A 80 -8.88 1.92 3.66
N LEU A 81 -8.43 2.93 2.91
CA LEU A 81 -8.93 4.30 2.95
C LEU A 81 -9.90 4.52 1.79
N GLY A 82 -11.20 4.63 2.09
CA GLY A 82 -12.22 4.88 1.07
C GLY A 82 -12.35 6.37 0.71
N GLY A 83 -13.06 6.65 -0.38
CA GLY A 83 -13.31 8.03 -0.85
C GLY A 83 -12.27 8.54 -1.84
N PHE A 84 -11.37 7.67 -2.29
CA PHE A 84 -10.42 7.98 -3.34
C PHE A 84 -11.14 8.11 -4.69
N THR A 85 -10.72 9.09 -5.49
CA THR A 85 -11.20 9.26 -6.86
C THR A 85 -10.07 9.79 -7.74
N CYS A 86 -9.93 9.26 -8.95
CA CYS A 86 -9.00 9.78 -9.95
C CYS A 86 -9.64 9.70 -11.35
N PRO A 87 -9.70 10.79 -12.13
CA PRO A 87 -10.19 10.75 -13.50
C PRO A 87 -9.50 9.66 -14.34
N GLY A 88 -10.27 8.90 -15.11
CA GLY A 88 -9.76 7.81 -15.94
C GLY A 88 -9.59 6.47 -15.21
N TRP A 89 -9.81 6.41 -13.89
CA TRP A 89 -9.67 5.21 -13.08
C TRP A 89 -10.92 4.99 -12.21
N GLU A 90 -11.27 3.72 -11.99
CA GLU A 90 -12.44 3.34 -11.19
C GLU A 90 -12.12 2.99 -9.73
N PHE A 91 -10.84 3.04 -9.34
CA PHE A 91 -10.43 2.78 -7.97
C PHE A 91 -11.11 3.76 -7.01
N ASP A 92 -11.70 3.22 -5.94
CA ASP A 92 -12.46 3.99 -4.94
C ASP A 92 -11.79 3.98 -3.56
N THR A 93 -10.68 3.23 -3.43
CA THR A 93 -10.00 2.95 -2.18
C THR A 93 -8.49 2.98 -2.38
N ILE A 94 -7.74 3.55 -1.44
CA ILE A 94 -6.29 3.35 -1.32
C ILE A 94 -6.04 2.36 -0.19
N ALA A 95 -5.31 1.29 -0.49
CA ALA A 95 -4.84 0.35 0.50
C ALA A 95 -3.39 0.64 0.87
N ALA A 96 -3.08 0.53 2.16
CA ALA A 96 -1.74 0.61 2.71
C ALA A 96 -1.46 -0.65 3.52
N VAL A 97 -0.32 -1.29 3.27
CA VAL A 97 0.13 -2.45 4.05
C VAL A 97 1.46 -2.16 4.72
N GLY A 98 1.60 -2.60 5.97
CA GLY A 98 2.79 -2.36 6.77
C GLY A 98 3.92 -3.36 6.50
N PRO A 99 5.07 -3.20 7.19
CA PRO A 99 6.26 -4.03 7.00
C PRO A 99 6.09 -5.50 7.42
N GLY A 100 5.06 -5.83 8.21
CA GLY A 100 4.71 -7.24 8.48
C GLY A 100 4.10 -7.97 7.28
N VAL A 101 3.68 -7.24 6.25
CA VAL A 101 2.95 -7.79 5.09
C VAL A 101 3.82 -7.84 3.83
N HIS A 102 4.56 -6.77 3.55
CA HIS A 102 5.41 -6.64 2.37
C HIS A 102 6.89 -6.87 2.67
N ASP A 103 7.69 -7.20 1.64
CA ASP A 103 9.14 -7.41 1.78
C ASP A 103 9.99 -6.23 1.25
N ASN A 104 9.37 -5.08 0.93
CA ASN A 104 10.09 -3.93 0.36
C ASN A 104 11.25 -3.48 1.27
N HIS A 105 12.42 -3.23 0.67
CA HIS A 105 13.67 -2.82 1.32
C HIS A 105 14.26 -3.80 2.34
N ALA A 106 13.62 -4.94 2.62
CA ALA A 106 14.02 -5.85 3.71
C ALA A 106 15.45 -6.41 3.57
N GLN A 107 15.93 -6.59 2.33
CA GLN A 107 17.28 -7.10 2.06
C GLN A 107 18.36 -6.03 2.05
N ASP A 108 18.00 -4.79 1.69
CA ASP A 108 18.96 -3.71 1.44
C ASP A 108 19.08 -2.75 2.63
N ASP A 109 17.95 -2.49 3.31
CA ASP A 109 17.87 -1.50 4.40
C ASP A 109 16.72 -1.83 5.36
N ALA A 110 17.05 -2.53 6.45
CA ALA A 110 16.09 -2.99 7.44
C ALA A 110 15.35 -1.85 8.17
N ASP A 111 15.99 -0.68 8.31
CA ASP A 111 15.36 0.46 8.97
C ASP A 111 14.38 1.15 8.02
N LEU A 112 14.74 1.28 6.74
CA LEU A 112 13.83 1.79 5.71
C LEU A 112 12.63 0.86 5.54
N HIS A 113 12.86 -0.46 5.50
CA HIS A 113 11.81 -1.47 5.48
C HIS A 113 10.77 -1.25 6.58
N LYS A 114 11.22 -1.13 7.84
CA LYS A 114 10.33 -0.92 9.01
C LYS A 114 9.55 0.40 8.95
N ALA A 115 10.09 1.43 8.30
CA ALA A 115 9.42 2.71 8.17
C ALA A 115 8.49 2.79 6.94
N THR A 116 8.54 1.81 6.04
CA THR A 116 7.79 1.83 4.78
C THR A 116 6.40 1.22 4.95
N TRP A 117 5.41 1.87 4.35
CA TRP A 117 4.09 1.35 4.06
C TRP A 117 3.93 1.25 2.55
N THR A 118 3.55 0.07 2.05
CA THR A 118 3.27 -0.10 0.62
C THR A 118 1.84 0.31 0.30
N LEU A 119 1.69 1.23 -0.65
CA LEU A 119 0.42 1.73 -1.16
C LEU A 119 0.03 1.03 -2.46
N PHE A 120 -1.27 0.83 -2.65
CA PHE A 120 -1.84 0.48 -3.95
C PHE A 120 -3.30 0.92 -4.04
N PRO A 121 -3.76 1.36 -5.23
CA PRO A 121 -5.17 1.64 -5.43
C PRO A 121 -5.97 0.34 -5.55
N GLY A 122 -7.21 0.37 -5.08
CA GLY A 122 -8.10 -0.78 -5.10
C GLY A 122 -9.56 -0.41 -4.94
N TYR A 123 -10.35 -1.41 -4.58
CA TYR A 123 -11.80 -1.29 -4.48
C TYR A 123 -12.29 -1.67 -3.09
N ARG A 124 -13.28 -0.95 -2.57
CA ARG A 124 -13.76 -1.12 -1.19
C ARG A 124 -14.21 -2.55 -0.89
N CYS A 125 -14.74 -3.25 -1.90
CA CYS A 125 -15.22 -4.64 -1.81
C CYS A 125 -14.10 -5.68 -1.66
N GLU A 126 -12.83 -5.29 -1.78
CA GLU A 126 -11.68 -6.18 -1.66
C GLU A 126 -11.19 -6.29 -0.20
N PHE A 127 -11.73 -5.46 0.70
CA PHE A 127 -11.28 -5.34 2.07
C PHE A 127 -12.46 -5.50 3.05
N SER A 128 -12.32 -6.36 4.05
CA SER A 128 -13.18 -6.35 5.24
C SER A 128 -12.85 -5.17 6.16
N GLY A 129 -11.58 -4.72 6.13
CA GLY A 129 -11.03 -3.70 7.02
C GLY A 129 -10.64 -4.25 8.39
N THR A 130 -10.78 -5.56 8.63
CA THR A 130 -10.47 -6.24 9.90
C THR A 130 -9.57 -7.46 9.68
N GLU A 131 -8.73 -7.39 8.65
CA GLU A 131 -7.77 -8.42 8.27
C GLU A 131 -6.80 -8.69 9.42
N THR A 132 -6.53 -9.97 9.69
CA THR A 132 -5.34 -10.36 10.46
C THR A 132 -4.08 -10.15 9.62
N GLU A 133 -2.90 -10.26 10.23
CA GLU A 133 -1.64 -10.15 9.48
C GLU A 133 -1.49 -11.28 8.44
N GLU A 134 -1.86 -12.50 8.80
CA GLU A 134 -1.84 -13.65 7.89
C GLU A 134 -2.81 -13.44 6.71
N GLU A 135 -4.02 -12.94 6.99
CA GLU A 135 -5.01 -12.56 5.99
C GLU A 135 -4.45 -11.48 5.04
N ALA A 136 -3.84 -10.43 5.59
CA ALA A 136 -3.24 -9.35 4.81
C ALA A 136 -2.08 -9.84 3.93
N VAL A 137 -1.21 -10.72 4.44
CA VAL A 137 -0.12 -11.36 3.68
C VAL A 137 -0.69 -12.18 2.53
N HIS A 138 -1.70 -12.99 2.80
CA HIS A 138 -2.36 -13.79 1.77
C HIS A 138 -2.95 -12.91 0.66
N LEU A 139 -3.74 -11.91 1.04
CA LEU A 139 -4.37 -10.99 0.09
C LEU A 139 -3.34 -10.23 -0.74
N PHE A 140 -2.33 -9.65 -0.11
CA PHE A 140 -1.30 -8.84 -0.76
C PHE A 140 -0.46 -9.66 -1.75
N ARG A 141 -0.05 -10.88 -1.35
CA ARG A 141 0.85 -11.71 -2.18
C ARG A 141 0.13 -12.50 -3.27
N LEU A 142 -1.10 -12.95 -3.00
CA LEU A 142 -1.74 -13.98 -3.85
C LEU A 142 -3.02 -13.49 -4.56
N ALA A 143 -3.73 -12.50 -4.03
CA ALA A 143 -5.05 -12.11 -4.55
C ALA A 143 -5.05 -10.74 -5.26
N LEU A 144 -4.58 -9.69 -4.59
CA LEU A 144 -4.88 -8.30 -4.97
C LEU A 144 -4.06 -7.75 -6.14
N GLN A 145 -2.97 -8.43 -6.52
CA GLN A 145 -2.06 -7.98 -7.59
C GLN A 145 -1.69 -6.48 -7.49
N PRO A 146 -1.17 -6.01 -6.34
CA PRO A 146 -1.05 -4.58 -6.01
C PRO A 146 -0.18 -3.76 -6.97
N THR A 147 0.66 -4.41 -7.78
CA THR A 147 1.54 -3.75 -8.74
C THR A 147 0.91 -3.51 -10.12
N LYS A 148 -0.29 -4.02 -10.38
CA LYS A 148 -0.96 -3.90 -11.69
C LYS A 148 -2.09 -2.88 -11.64
N LEU A 149 -1.99 -1.83 -12.44
CA LEU A 149 -3.05 -0.83 -12.54
C LEU A 149 -4.22 -1.30 -13.39
N ASP A 150 -3.97 -2.11 -14.42
CA ASP A 150 -4.99 -2.63 -15.35
C ASP A 150 -5.78 -3.84 -14.81
N ARG A 151 -5.68 -4.12 -13.50
CA ARG A 151 -6.38 -5.23 -12.86
C ARG A 151 -7.88 -4.96 -12.74
N GLU A 152 -8.66 -6.03 -12.81
CA GLU A 152 -10.08 -6.00 -12.46
C GLU A 152 -10.27 -6.03 -10.95
N ARG A 153 -11.51 -5.73 -10.52
CA ARG A 153 -11.95 -5.85 -9.13
C ARG A 153 -11.87 -7.32 -8.70
N VAL A 154 -11.35 -7.58 -7.50
CA VAL A 154 -11.30 -8.93 -6.92
C VAL A 154 -12.11 -8.94 -5.62
N PRO A 155 -13.46 -9.04 -5.69
CA PRO A 155 -14.29 -9.05 -4.49
C PRO A 155 -13.84 -10.17 -3.54
N PHE A 156 -13.63 -9.82 -2.28
CA PHE A 156 -13.20 -10.77 -1.25
C PHE A 156 -14.36 -11.02 -0.29
N LEU A 157 -14.71 -12.29 -0.11
CA LEU A 157 -15.71 -12.71 0.87
C LEU A 157 -15.03 -13.50 1.98
N ARG A 158 -14.95 -12.89 3.17
CA ARG A 158 -14.51 -13.59 4.38
C ARG A 158 -15.69 -14.33 5.02
N MET A 159 -15.58 -15.64 5.15
CA MET A 159 -16.56 -16.47 5.85
C MET A 159 -15.90 -17.11 7.07
N ARG A 160 -16.44 -16.84 8.26
CA ARG A 160 -16.04 -17.51 9.51
C ARG A 160 -17.24 -18.20 10.12
N TYR A 161 -17.04 -19.43 10.55
CA TYR A 161 -18.02 -20.23 11.27
C TYR A 161 -17.41 -20.65 12.60
N ASP A 162 -18.16 -20.46 13.67
CA ASP A 162 -17.82 -20.93 15.00
C ASP A 162 -19.07 -21.53 15.64
N ASN A 163 -19.00 -22.83 15.97
CA ASN A 163 -20.06 -23.55 16.65
C ASN A 163 -19.62 -23.91 18.05
N THR A 164 -20.10 -23.12 19.01
CA THR A 164 -19.78 -23.28 20.44
C THR A 164 -20.31 -24.59 21.04
N ARG A 165 -21.28 -25.26 20.40
CA ARG A 165 -21.85 -26.53 20.88
C ARG A 165 -21.02 -27.73 20.47
N THR A 166 -20.56 -27.79 19.23
CA THR A 166 -19.75 -28.91 18.70
C THR A 166 -18.25 -28.61 18.67
N GLN A 167 -17.86 -27.38 19.01
CA GLN A 167 -16.50 -26.83 18.87
C GLN A 167 -15.95 -26.83 17.44
N SER A 168 -16.79 -27.14 16.45
CA SER A 168 -16.41 -27.08 15.04
C SER A 168 -16.32 -25.62 14.60
N HIS A 169 -15.23 -25.27 13.95
CA HIS A 169 -14.99 -23.93 13.45
C HIS A 169 -14.32 -24.00 12.08
N SER A 170 -14.42 -22.92 11.31
CA SER A 170 -13.65 -22.74 10.09
C SER A 170 -12.21 -22.34 10.44
N THR A 171 -11.24 -23.00 9.81
CA THR A 171 -9.83 -22.62 9.84
C THR A 171 -9.42 -22.10 8.46
N GLY A 172 -8.82 -20.92 8.41
CA GLY A 172 -8.27 -20.33 7.19
C GLY A 172 -7.98 -18.85 7.39
N PRO A 173 -7.01 -18.29 6.65
CA PRO A 173 -6.95 -16.86 6.41
C PRO A 173 -8.18 -16.43 5.59
#